data_AF-A0A938NUX3-F1
#
_entry.id   AF-A0A938NUX3-F1
#
_cell.length_a   1.000
_cell.length_b   1.000
_cell.length_c   1.000
_cell.angle_alpha   90.00
_cell.angle_beta   90.00
_cell.angle_gamma   90.00
#
_symmetry.space_group_name_H-M   'P 1'
#
loop_
_entity.id
_entity.type
_entity.pdbx_description
1 polymer ?
#
loop_
_entity_poly.entity_id
_entity_poly.type
_entity_poly.pdbx_seq_one_letter_code
_entity_poly.pdbx_strand_id
1 'polypeptide(L)'
;MVRKETHTIKHLIQLQDLIVARAQQQASHSEPQLEQLDKNIATLAGELPLDLKTHFNRLLQKSIEAIVPISGGNCSGCGFALTKTMVNSVNGGDELNRCPNCTRILYAPDVPLTRHAPRRRWGDPVKHGIERFSAPELMMPALQGTTKEEILLEMCENLREQGYIENRDDLHAAVLRREAIVSTAVDHGIAFPHVRGVEGGGLVLSVGISKKGVQFDATDGKLSKIFFYMVIPTAASAFYLKLLSGLTKSFSTKEARDLLLKAKSPEELWKIMVKTTKKTIV
;
A
#
# COMPACT_ATOMS: atom_id res chain seq x y z
N MET A 1 -15.68 20.08 -8.40
CA MET A 1 -16.97 19.38 -8.50
C MET A 1 -16.83 18.08 -7.71
N VAL A 2 -17.53 17.93 -6.59
CA VAL A 2 -17.41 16.75 -5.72
C VAL A 2 -18.03 15.55 -6.45
N ARG A 3 -17.25 14.51 -6.72
CA ARG A 3 -17.71 13.30 -7.42
C ARG A 3 -18.65 12.51 -6.50
N LYS A 4 -19.76 11.99 -7.05
CA LYS A 4 -20.70 11.13 -6.32
C LYS A 4 -20.34 9.67 -6.59
N GLU A 5 -19.64 9.03 -5.66
CA GLU A 5 -19.61 7.57 -5.64
C GLU A 5 -20.91 7.02 -5.06
N THR A 6 -21.45 5.95 -5.65
CA THR A 6 -22.61 5.26 -5.10
C THR A 6 -22.26 4.62 -3.76
N HIS A 7 -23.26 4.48 -2.89
CA HIS A 7 -23.13 3.76 -1.62
C HIS A 7 -22.50 2.37 -1.82
N THR A 8 -22.93 1.65 -2.86
CA THR A 8 -22.40 0.32 -3.21
C THR A 8 -20.92 0.32 -3.54
N ILE A 9 -20.41 1.32 -4.28
CA ILE A 9 -18.98 1.41 -4.60
C ILE A 9 -18.16 1.60 -3.34
N LYS A 10 -18.56 2.53 -2.46
CA LYS A 10 -17.88 2.77 -1.17
C LYS A 10 -17.84 1.51 -0.31
N HIS A 11 -18.96 0.79 -0.26
CA HIS A 11 -19.09 -0.49 0.43
C HIS A 11 -18.11 -1.54 -0.10
N LEU A 12 -18.01 -1.68 -1.43
CA LEU A 12 -17.09 -2.62 -2.08
C LEU A 12 -15.62 -2.24 -1.83
N ILE A 13 -15.28 -0.95 -1.86
CA ILE A 13 -13.94 -0.46 -1.53
C ILE A 13 -13.60 -0.82 -0.09
N GLN A 14 -14.49 -0.51 0.86
CA GLN A 14 -14.30 -0.84 2.28
C GLN A 14 -14.13 -2.34 2.52
N LEU A 15 -14.97 -3.17 1.88
CA LEU A 15 -14.85 -4.63 1.97
C LEU A 15 -13.51 -5.11 1.42
N GLN A 16 -13.07 -4.60 0.26
CA GLN A 16 -11.77 -4.93 -0.31
C GLN A 16 -10.62 -4.54 0.63
N ASP A 17 -10.68 -3.35 1.23
CA ASP A 17 -9.63 -2.88 2.13
C ASP A 17 -9.52 -3.72 3.40
N LEU A 18 -10.64 -4.21 3.96
CA LEU A 18 -10.60 -5.14 5.09
C LEU A 18 -10.01 -6.51 4.70
N ILE A 19 -10.39 -7.05 3.54
CA ILE A 19 -9.82 -8.31 3.01
C ILE A 19 -8.32 -8.18 2.83
N VAL A 20 -7.87 -7.02 2.34
CA VAL A 20 -6.46 -6.71 2.16
C VAL A 20 -5.75 -6.56 3.51
N ALA A 21 -6.32 -5.83 4.47
CA ALA A 21 -5.78 -5.68 5.81
C ALA A 21 -5.61 -7.04 6.50
N ARG A 22 -6.57 -7.95 6.33
CA ARG A 22 -6.50 -9.33 6.84
C ARG A 22 -5.35 -10.10 6.19
N ALA A 23 -5.20 -10.02 4.87
CA ALA A 23 -4.10 -10.68 4.17
C ALA A 23 -2.73 -10.14 4.61
N GLN A 24 -2.64 -8.86 4.95
CA GLN A 24 -1.43 -8.23 5.47
C GLN A 24 -1.07 -8.72 6.86
N GLN A 25 -2.04 -8.78 7.77
CA GLN A 25 -1.81 -9.33 9.12
C GLN A 25 -1.40 -10.80 9.09
N GLN A 26 -2.00 -11.58 8.19
CA GLN A 26 -1.60 -12.96 7.96
C GLN A 26 -0.15 -13.04 7.46
N ALA A 27 0.25 -12.15 6.54
CA ALA A 27 1.62 -12.09 6.02
C ALA A 27 2.64 -11.56 7.04
N SER A 28 2.20 -10.78 8.04
CA SER A 28 3.03 -10.29 9.14
C SER A 28 2.97 -11.13 10.42
N HIS A 29 2.22 -12.26 10.42
CA HIS A 29 2.01 -13.14 11.57
C HIS A 29 1.39 -12.47 12.82
N SER A 30 0.50 -11.47 12.64
CA SER A 30 -0.24 -10.87 13.76
C SER A 30 -1.59 -11.57 13.93
N GLU A 31 -1.67 -12.55 14.84
CA GLU A 31 -2.88 -13.37 15.08
C GLU A 31 -4.06 -12.65 15.77
N PRO A 32 -3.88 -11.75 16.76
CA PRO A 32 -4.99 -11.26 17.59
C PRO A 32 -6.08 -10.49 16.84
N GLN A 33 -5.77 -9.94 15.66
CA GLN A 33 -6.68 -9.09 14.89
C GLN A 33 -7.45 -9.85 13.80
N LEU A 34 -7.03 -11.07 13.44
CA LEU A 34 -7.60 -11.80 12.30
C LEU A 34 -9.08 -12.16 12.51
N GLU A 35 -9.47 -12.59 13.71
CA GLU A 35 -10.86 -12.97 14.00
C GLU A 35 -11.81 -11.78 13.91
N GLN A 36 -11.39 -10.61 14.39
CA GLN A 36 -12.20 -9.39 14.30
C GLN A 36 -12.35 -8.93 12.84
N LEU A 37 -11.28 -9.02 12.04
CA LEU A 37 -11.36 -8.73 10.61
C LEU A 37 -12.28 -9.69 9.89
N ASP A 38 -12.20 -10.99 10.20
CA ASP A 38 -13.09 -12.00 9.62
C ASP A 38 -14.57 -11.69 9.90
N LYS A 39 -14.91 -11.28 11.13
CA LYS A 39 -16.27 -10.85 11.50
C LYS A 39 -16.71 -9.59 10.73
N ASN A 40 -15.84 -8.58 10.63
CA ASN A 40 -16.14 -7.35 9.90
C ASN A 40 -16.33 -7.60 8.40
N ILE A 41 -15.47 -8.42 7.79
CA ILE A 41 -15.57 -8.85 6.39
C ILE A 41 -16.88 -9.61 6.16
N ALA A 42 -17.21 -10.58 7.02
CA ALA A 42 -18.44 -11.36 6.90
C ALA A 42 -19.69 -10.49 6.98
N THR A 43 -19.70 -9.50 7.89
CA THR A 43 -20.81 -8.55 8.06
C THR A 43 -21.00 -7.72 6.80
N LEU A 44 -19.96 -7.02 6.34
CA LEU A 44 -20.04 -6.17 5.14
C LEU A 44 -20.34 -6.97 3.87
N ALA A 45 -19.78 -8.19 3.74
CA ALA A 45 -20.10 -9.07 2.61
C ALA A 45 -21.52 -9.66 2.69
N GLY A 46 -22.15 -9.67 3.86
CA GLY A 46 -23.54 -10.10 4.06
C GLY A 46 -24.58 -9.11 3.52
N GLU A 47 -24.21 -7.84 3.45
CA GLU A 47 -25.07 -6.74 3.00
C GLU A 47 -25.09 -6.56 1.47
N LEU A 48 -24.19 -7.25 0.75
CA LEU A 48 -24.13 -7.18 -0.71
C LEU A 48 -25.19 -8.05 -1.39
N PRO A 49 -25.79 -7.61 -2.51
CA PRO A 49 -26.59 -8.46 -3.39
C PRO A 49 -25.85 -9.73 -3.80
N LEU A 50 -26.56 -10.86 -3.90
CA LEU A 50 -25.99 -12.19 -4.10
C LEU A 50 -25.14 -12.29 -5.39
N ASP A 51 -25.62 -11.72 -6.49
CA ASP A 51 -24.94 -11.71 -7.78
C ASP A 51 -23.62 -10.91 -7.70
N LEU A 52 -23.67 -9.75 -7.04
CA LEU A 52 -22.51 -8.88 -6.84
C LEU A 52 -21.47 -9.54 -5.93
N LYS A 53 -21.91 -10.11 -4.80
CA LYS A 53 -21.06 -10.88 -3.87
C LYS A 53 -20.38 -12.04 -4.58
N THR A 54 -21.13 -12.81 -5.37
CA THR A 54 -20.60 -13.95 -6.13
C THR A 54 -19.53 -13.51 -7.12
N HIS A 55 -19.79 -12.44 -7.87
CA HIS A 55 -18.81 -11.89 -8.82
C HIS A 55 -17.56 -11.34 -8.11
N PHE A 56 -17.74 -10.61 -7.02
CA PHE A 56 -16.64 -10.06 -6.22
C PHE A 56 -15.73 -11.16 -5.68
N ASN A 57 -16.30 -12.20 -5.07
CA ASN A 57 -15.54 -13.34 -4.55
C ASN A 57 -14.79 -14.10 -5.65
N ARG A 58 -15.42 -14.28 -6.83
CA ARG A 58 -14.77 -14.91 -7.99
C ARG A 58 -13.55 -14.11 -8.46
N LEU A 59 -13.60 -12.78 -8.43
CA LEU A 59 -12.45 -11.94 -8.77
C LEU A 59 -11.33 -12.09 -7.74
N LEU A 60 -11.67 -12.15 -6.45
CA LEU A 60 -10.72 -12.31 -5.36
C LEU A 60 -9.92 -13.62 -5.40
N GLN A 61 -10.47 -14.66 -6.02
CA GLN A 61 -9.74 -15.93 -6.25
C GLN A 61 -8.54 -15.76 -7.19
N LYS A 62 -8.55 -14.76 -8.08
CA LYS A 62 -7.49 -14.53 -9.06
C LYS A 62 -6.53 -13.42 -8.67
N SER A 63 -6.97 -12.49 -7.84
CA SER A 63 -6.23 -11.27 -7.48
C SER A 63 -6.77 -10.70 -6.18
N ILE A 64 -5.92 -10.06 -5.38
CA ILE A 64 -6.36 -9.40 -4.15
C ILE A 64 -7.25 -8.16 -4.40
N GLU A 65 -7.37 -7.70 -5.65
CA GLU A 65 -8.19 -6.57 -6.04
C GLU A 65 -9.32 -7.00 -6.99
N ALA A 66 -10.55 -6.85 -6.51
CA ALA A 66 -11.79 -7.09 -7.25
C ALA A 66 -12.42 -5.77 -7.74
N ILE A 67 -12.23 -4.68 -7.00
CA ILE A 67 -12.61 -3.31 -7.36
C ILE A 67 -11.36 -2.45 -7.52
N VAL A 68 -11.25 -1.72 -8.63
CA VAL A 68 -10.03 -0.98 -9.02
C VAL A 68 -10.37 0.40 -9.57
N PRO A 69 -9.52 1.41 -9.33
CA PRO A 69 -9.76 2.74 -9.87
C PRO A 69 -9.56 2.75 -11.39
N ILE A 70 -10.22 3.70 -12.05
CA ILE A 70 -9.80 4.15 -13.38
C ILE A 70 -8.66 5.16 -13.23
N SER A 71 -7.62 5.02 -14.05
CA SER A 71 -6.47 5.94 -14.05
C SER A 71 -6.03 6.20 -15.48
N GLY A 72 -5.91 7.47 -15.86
CA GLY A 72 -5.53 7.87 -17.21
C GLY A 72 -6.45 7.33 -18.32
N GLY A 73 -7.73 7.08 -18.01
CA GLY A 73 -8.68 6.45 -18.95
C GLY A 73 -8.55 4.92 -19.06
N ASN A 74 -7.74 4.29 -18.22
CA ASN A 74 -7.48 2.86 -18.25
C ASN A 74 -7.97 2.18 -16.96
N CYS A 75 -8.29 0.89 -17.05
CA CYS A 75 -8.47 0.04 -15.86
C CYS A 75 -7.12 -0.20 -15.19
N SER A 76 -6.91 0.25 -13.95
CA SER A 76 -5.62 0.05 -13.26
C SER A 76 -5.29 -1.44 -13.05
N GLY A 77 -6.34 -2.29 -12.98
CA GLY A 77 -6.23 -3.74 -12.80
C GLY A 77 -5.60 -4.52 -13.95
N CYS A 78 -5.80 -4.10 -15.20
CA CYS A 78 -5.28 -4.83 -16.38
C CYS A 78 -4.69 -3.94 -17.48
N GLY A 79 -4.68 -2.62 -17.29
CA GLY A 79 -4.19 -1.65 -18.27
C GLY A 79 -5.09 -1.46 -19.50
N PHE A 80 -6.27 -2.09 -19.55
CA PHE A 80 -7.17 -1.97 -20.69
C PHE A 80 -7.66 -0.52 -20.83
N ALA A 81 -7.51 0.04 -22.02
CA ALA A 81 -7.97 1.38 -22.36
C ALA A 81 -9.50 1.40 -22.46
N LEU A 82 -10.15 2.16 -21.58
CA LEU A 82 -11.60 2.25 -21.49
C LEU A 82 -12.12 3.26 -22.53
N THR A 83 -13.33 3.02 -23.02
CA THR A 83 -13.99 3.98 -23.91
C THR A 83 -14.36 5.25 -23.13
N LYS A 84 -14.40 6.41 -23.80
CA LYS A 84 -14.81 7.68 -23.17
C LYS A 84 -16.18 7.58 -22.50
N THR A 85 -17.13 6.89 -23.13
CA THR A 85 -18.47 6.63 -22.57
C THR A 85 -18.39 5.90 -21.25
N MET A 86 -17.57 4.86 -21.15
CA MET A 86 -17.40 4.10 -19.90
C MET A 86 -16.67 4.91 -18.84
N VAL A 87 -15.63 5.67 -19.20
CA VAL A 87 -14.95 6.58 -18.27
C VAL A 87 -15.94 7.62 -17.71
N ASN A 88 -16.80 8.17 -18.56
CA ASN A 88 -17.82 9.12 -18.14
C ASN A 88 -18.88 8.47 -17.24
N SER A 89 -19.35 7.25 -17.55
CA SER A 89 -20.29 6.50 -16.70
C SER A 89 -19.70 6.21 -15.31
N VAL A 90 -18.44 5.75 -15.25
CA VAL A 90 -17.72 5.53 -13.98
C VAL A 90 -17.58 6.83 -13.18
N ASN A 91 -17.22 7.93 -13.83
CA ASN A 91 -17.06 9.24 -13.17
C ASN A 91 -18.41 9.85 -12.74
N GLY A 92 -19.49 9.58 -13.46
CA GLY A 92 -20.84 10.02 -13.13
C GLY A 92 -21.40 9.32 -11.90
N GLY A 93 -20.95 8.09 -11.64
CA GLY A 93 -21.45 7.27 -10.54
C GLY A 93 -22.88 6.79 -10.78
N ASP A 94 -23.32 6.75 -12.03
CA ASP A 94 -24.70 6.42 -12.39
C ASP A 94 -25.00 4.93 -12.22
N GLU A 95 -24.01 4.06 -12.45
CA GLU A 95 -24.15 2.60 -12.38
C GLU A 95 -22.84 1.87 -12.04
N LEU A 96 -22.97 0.59 -11.65
CA LEU A 96 -21.84 -0.28 -11.37
C LEU A 96 -21.17 -0.73 -12.68
N ASN A 97 -20.04 -0.11 -12.99
CA ASN A 97 -19.28 -0.40 -14.20
C ASN A 97 -18.24 -1.51 -13.99
N ARG A 98 -18.00 -2.31 -15.03
CA ARG A 98 -17.01 -3.39 -15.04
C ARG A 98 -16.07 -3.25 -16.23
N CYS A 99 -14.79 -3.54 -16.03
CA CYS A 99 -13.81 -3.58 -17.11
C CYS A 99 -14.19 -4.67 -18.13
N PRO A 100 -14.28 -4.35 -19.44
CA PRO A 100 -14.69 -5.32 -20.45
C PRO A 100 -13.65 -6.42 -20.68
N ASN A 101 -12.39 -6.19 -20.29
CA ASN A 101 -11.32 -7.17 -20.42
C ASN A 101 -11.20 -8.09 -19.19
N CYS A 102 -10.97 -7.52 -18.01
CA CYS A 102 -10.72 -8.32 -16.80
C CYS A 102 -11.95 -8.52 -15.90
N THR A 103 -13.08 -7.89 -16.22
CA THR A 103 -14.35 -7.95 -15.47
C THR A 103 -14.32 -7.38 -14.05
N ARG A 104 -13.20 -6.80 -13.61
CA ARG A 104 -13.11 -6.08 -12.33
C ARG A 104 -14.07 -4.90 -12.29
N ILE A 105 -14.56 -4.59 -11.09
CA ILE A 105 -15.43 -3.45 -10.85
C ILE A 105 -14.59 -2.17 -10.91
N LEU A 106 -15.11 -1.14 -11.57
CA LEU A 106 -14.41 0.13 -11.77
C LEU A 106 -14.99 1.21 -10.87
N TYR A 107 -14.13 2.05 -10.29
CA TYR A 107 -14.53 3.27 -9.60
C TYR A 107 -13.69 4.47 -10.03
N ALA A 108 -14.21 5.68 -9.86
CA ALA A 108 -13.45 6.90 -10.05
C ALA A 108 -12.83 7.31 -8.71
N PRO A 109 -11.51 7.34 -8.57
CA PRO A 109 -10.91 7.75 -7.30
C PRO A 109 -11.22 9.24 -7.03
N ASP A 110 -11.41 9.58 -5.75
CA ASP A 110 -11.58 10.96 -5.29
C ASP A 110 -10.42 11.85 -5.70
N VAL A 111 -9.21 11.29 -5.62
CA VAL A 111 -7.96 11.92 -5.98
C VAL A 111 -7.16 10.97 -6.87
N PRO A 112 -6.81 11.36 -8.10
CA PRO A 112 -5.95 10.54 -8.94
C PRO A 112 -4.55 10.53 -8.32
N LEU A 113 -4.15 9.38 -7.77
CA LEU A 113 -2.78 9.18 -7.30
C LEU A 113 -1.93 8.75 -8.49
N THR A 114 -1.30 9.74 -9.12
CA THR A 114 -0.35 9.53 -10.21
C THR A 114 1.06 9.91 -9.80
N ARG A 115 2.02 9.35 -10.52
CA ARG A 115 3.42 9.76 -10.46
C ARG A 115 4.08 9.64 -11.82
N HIS A 116 5.12 10.42 -12.01
CA HIS A 116 6.05 10.28 -13.11
C HIS A 116 7.27 9.47 -12.68
N ALA A 117 7.24 8.15 -12.86
CA ALA A 117 8.48 7.39 -12.71
C ALA A 117 9.45 7.71 -13.86
N PRO A 118 10.74 7.94 -13.57
CA PRO A 118 11.74 8.07 -14.62
C PRO A 118 11.77 6.78 -15.45
N ARG A 119 11.73 6.93 -16.78
CA ARG A 119 11.82 5.79 -17.70
C ARG A 119 13.19 5.14 -17.53
N ARG A 120 13.22 3.84 -17.24
CA ARG A 120 14.44 3.03 -17.30
C ARG A 120 15.06 3.19 -18.69
N ARG A 121 16.33 3.57 -18.72
CA ARG A 121 17.07 3.74 -19.97
C ARG A 121 17.69 2.41 -20.38
N TRP A 122 17.93 2.28 -21.68
CA TRP A 122 18.72 1.17 -22.20
C TRP A 122 20.11 1.19 -21.54
N GLY A 123 20.55 0.05 -21.00
CA GLY A 123 21.84 -0.07 -20.31
C GLY A 123 21.79 0.12 -18.79
N ASP A 124 20.65 0.53 -18.22
CA ASP A 124 20.50 0.58 -16.76
C ASP A 124 20.74 -0.81 -16.15
N PRO A 125 21.51 -0.94 -15.06
CA PRO A 125 21.78 -2.22 -14.44
C PRO A 125 20.48 -2.91 -14.02
N VAL A 126 20.47 -4.25 -14.11
CA VAL A 126 19.36 -5.04 -13.58
C VAL A 126 19.43 -4.96 -12.06
N LYS A 127 18.36 -4.48 -11.44
CA LYS A 127 18.23 -4.43 -9.98
C LYS A 127 17.74 -5.77 -9.45
N HIS A 128 18.24 -6.19 -8.29
CA HIS A 128 17.94 -7.48 -7.67
C HIS A 128 17.45 -7.30 -6.23
N GLY A 129 16.66 -8.23 -5.71
CA GLY A 129 16.14 -8.16 -4.34
C GLY A 129 15.45 -6.82 -4.01
N ILE A 130 15.86 -6.18 -2.91
CA ILE A 130 15.24 -4.94 -2.42
C ILE A 130 15.50 -3.72 -3.30
N GLU A 131 16.57 -3.73 -4.08
CA GLU A 131 16.96 -2.64 -5.00
C GLU A 131 15.91 -2.38 -6.08
N ARG A 132 15.09 -3.40 -6.39
CA ARG A 132 13.99 -3.30 -7.33
C ARG A 132 12.91 -2.31 -6.88
N PHE A 133 12.83 -2.02 -5.59
CA PHE A 133 11.74 -1.26 -4.97
C PHE A 133 12.21 -0.07 -4.15
N SER A 134 13.51 0.06 -3.90
CA SER A 134 14.03 1.05 -2.97
C SER A 134 15.42 1.53 -3.40
N ALA A 135 15.93 2.55 -2.71
CA ALA A 135 17.21 3.18 -3.01
C ALA A 135 17.75 3.91 -1.76
N PRO A 136 19.05 4.26 -1.69
CA PRO A 136 19.64 4.97 -0.57
C PRO A 136 18.89 6.26 -0.18
N GLU A 137 18.46 7.06 -1.16
CA GLU A 137 17.71 8.30 -0.98
C GLU A 137 16.33 8.11 -0.34
N LEU A 138 15.84 6.87 -0.26
CA LEU A 138 14.58 6.51 0.40
C LEU A 138 14.77 6.05 1.85
N MET A 139 16.00 6.11 2.37
CA MET A 139 16.36 5.73 3.72
C MET A 139 16.43 6.97 4.63
N MET A 140 15.56 7.02 5.64
CA MET A 140 15.46 8.13 6.60
C MET A 140 15.89 7.63 7.98
N PRO A 141 17.20 7.70 8.34
CA PRO A 141 17.72 7.09 9.57
C PRO A 141 17.31 7.80 10.87
N ALA A 142 16.72 8.99 10.76
CA ALA A 142 16.25 9.80 11.88
C ALA A 142 15.06 10.68 11.45
N LEU A 143 13.86 10.10 11.53
CA LEU A 143 12.60 10.85 11.39
C LEU A 143 12.45 11.85 12.54
N GLN A 144 11.94 13.04 12.21
CA GLN A 144 11.74 14.14 13.16
C GLN A 144 10.32 14.18 13.72
N GLY A 145 9.33 13.67 12.99
CA GLY A 145 7.95 13.62 13.44
C GLY A 145 7.77 12.86 14.76
N THR A 146 6.82 13.33 15.56
CA THR A 146 6.51 12.82 16.90
C THR A 146 5.13 12.19 16.99
N THR A 147 4.28 12.44 15.99
CA THR A 147 2.96 11.84 15.84
C THR A 147 2.89 10.95 14.59
N LYS A 148 1.87 10.10 14.52
CA LYS A 148 1.60 9.24 13.35
C LYS A 148 1.51 10.08 12.08
N GLU A 149 0.76 11.17 12.15
CA GLU A 149 0.48 12.08 11.05
C GLU A 149 1.76 12.77 10.57
N GLU A 150 2.61 13.22 11.50
CA GLU A 150 3.89 13.86 11.19
C GLU A 150 4.88 12.89 10.54
N ILE A 151 5.02 11.66 11.08
CA ILE A 151 5.89 10.63 10.49
C ILE A 151 5.46 10.33 9.05
N LEU A 152 4.16 10.14 8.83
CA LEU A 152 3.64 9.83 7.51
C LEU A 152 3.83 11.01 6.55
N LEU A 153 3.62 12.25 6.99
CA LEU A 153 3.82 13.45 6.18
C LEU A 153 5.29 13.62 5.78
N GLU A 154 6.21 13.45 6.72
CA GLU A 154 7.66 13.53 6.51
C GLU A 154 8.13 12.50 5.47
N MET A 155 7.66 11.26 5.55
CA MET A 155 7.98 10.23 4.57
C MET A 155 7.35 10.50 3.19
N CYS A 156 6.13 11.05 3.14
CA CYS A 156 5.51 11.49 1.89
C CYS A 156 6.30 12.63 1.23
N GLU A 157 6.83 13.56 2.01
CA GLU A 157 7.66 14.66 1.50
C GLU A 157 8.95 14.12 0.87
N ASN A 158 9.64 13.20 1.54
CA ASN A 158 10.83 12.58 0.96
C ASN A 158 10.52 11.86 -0.36
N LEU A 159 9.40 11.13 -0.44
CA LEU A 159 8.96 10.49 -1.69
C LEU A 159 8.69 11.51 -2.80
N ARG A 160 8.17 12.69 -2.47
CA ARG A 160 7.93 13.80 -3.42
C ARG A 160 9.24 14.42 -3.89
N GLU A 161 10.15 14.74 -2.97
CA GLU A 161 11.45 15.34 -3.27
C GLU A 161 12.30 14.45 -4.18
N GLN A 162 12.27 13.13 -3.96
CA GLN A 162 12.95 12.15 -4.80
C GLN A 162 12.19 11.81 -6.11
N GLY A 163 11.07 12.48 -6.39
CA GLY A 163 10.31 12.34 -7.64
C GLY A 163 9.53 11.03 -7.77
N TYR A 164 9.28 10.31 -6.68
CA TYR A 164 8.48 9.08 -6.70
C TYR A 164 6.98 9.34 -6.64
N ILE A 165 6.54 10.53 -6.24
CA ILE A 165 5.14 10.97 -6.27
C ILE A 165 5.08 12.46 -6.61
N GLU A 166 3.95 12.90 -7.17
CA GLU A 166 3.76 14.29 -7.59
C GLU A 166 3.25 15.18 -6.44
N ASN A 167 2.25 14.70 -5.70
CA ASN A 167 1.59 15.45 -4.64
C ASN A 167 1.70 14.72 -3.30
N ARG A 168 2.47 15.31 -2.36
CA ARG A 168 2.62 14.81 -0.99
C ARG A 168 1.28 14.75 -0.27
N ASP A 169 0.47 15.81 -0.36
CA ASP A 169 -0.73 15.97 0.47
C ASP A 169 -1.81 14.95 0.08
N ASP A 170 -1.92 14.64 -1.22
CA ASP A 170 -2.79 13.59 -1.73
C ASP A 170 -2.39 12.21 -1.21
N LEU A 171 -1.09 11.91 -1.23
CA LEU A 171 -0.55 10.65 -0.70
C LEU A 171 -0.73 10.56 0.82
N HIS A 172 -0.49 11.67 1.53
CA HIS A 172 -0.65 11.76 2.98
C HIS A 172 -2.11 11.52 3.39
N ALA A 173 -3.05 12.17 2.73
CA ALA A 173 -4.48 11.94 2.95
C ALA A 173 -4.87 10.47 2.65
N ALA A 174 -4.30 9.87 1.59
CA ALA A 174 -4.56 8.48 1.24
C ALA A 174 -4.03 7.49 2.28
N VAL A 175 -2.80 7.69 2.79
CA VAL A 175 -2.24 6.80 3.81
C VAL A 175 -2.95 6.95 5.15
N LEU A 176 -3.37 8.16 5.54
CA LEU A 176 -4.16 8.36 6.77
C LEU A 176 -5.52 7.67 6.68
N ARG A 177 -6.20 7.77 5.53
CA ARG A 177 -7.45 7.02 5.31
C ARG A 177 -7.22 5.51 5.43
N ARG A 178 -6.14 4.99 4.84
CA ARG A 178 -5.78 3.57 4.96
C ARG A 178 -5.50 3.19 6.42
N GLU A 179 -4.71 3.98 7.13
CA GLU A 179 -4.32 3.72 8.51
C GLU A 179 -5.51 3.75 9.48
N ALA A 180 -6.53 4.57 9.19
CA ALA A 180 -7.77 4.64 9.96
C ALA A 180 -8.66 3.40 9.85
N ILE A 181 -8.51 2.57 8.80
CA ILE A 181 -9.29 1.33 8.65
C ILE A 181 -8.83 0.30 9.68
N VAL A 182 -7.53 0.01 9.67
CA VAL A 182 -6.84 -0.90 10.59
C VAL A 182 -5.40 -0.44 10.64
N SER A 183 -4.83 -0.32 11.85
CA SER A 183 -3.43 0.02 12.03
C SER A 183 -2.51 -0.91 11.24
N THR A 184 -1.47 -0.33 10.65
CA THR A 184 -0.40 -1.08 9.97
C THR A 184 0.81 -1.35 10.86
N ALA A 185 0.74 -0.93 12.13
CA ALA A 185 1.70 -1.36 13.14
C ALA A 185 1.55 -2.85 13.43
N VAL A 186 2.69 -3.49 13.58
CA VAL A 186 2.82 -4.90 13.96
C VAL A 186 3.78 -5.01 15.14
N ASP A 187 4.04 -6.23 15.57
CA ASP A 187 4.92 -6.50 16.70
C ASP A 187 6.33 -5.93 16.52
N HIS A 188 7.02 -5.78 17.64
CA HIS A 188 8.44 -5.39 17.71
C HIS A 188 8.75 -3.97 17.22
N GLY A 189 7.77 -3.07 17.29
CA GLY A 189 7.95 -1.65 16.98
C GLY A 189 8.13 -1.39 15.47
N ILE A 190 7.54 -2.23 14.63
CA ILE A 190 7.54 -2.08 13.18
C ILE A 190 6.15 -1.62 12.72
N ALA A 191 6.08 -0.74 11.74
CA ALA A 191 4.86 -0.45 11.01
C ALA A 191 5.09 -0.55 9.50
N PHE A 192 4.05 -0.91 8.76
CA PHE A 192 4.04 -1.01 7.30
C PHE A 192 3.02 -0.05 6.65
N PRO A 193 3.15 1.28 6.82
CA PRO A 193 2.27 2.21 6.14
C PRO A 193 2.30 1.97 4.63
N HIS A 194 1.14 2.01 3.97
CA HIS A 194 1.12 1.79 2.53
C HIS A 194 -0.09 2.42 1.85
N VAL A 195 0.10 2.75 0.58
CA VAL A 195 -0.98 3.21 -0.30
C VAL A 195 -0.95 2.39 -1.59
N ARG A 196 -2.13 1.89 -1.98
CA ARG A 196 -2.33 1.12 -3.23
C ARG A 196 -3.00 1.99 -4.30
N GLY A 197 -2.87 1.59 -5.56
CA GLY A 197 -3.46 2.30 -6.69
C GLY A 197 -2.74 3.59 -7.08
N VAL A 198 -1.45 3.73 -6.74
CA VAL A 198 -0.63 4.87 -7.16
C VAL A 198 0.05 4.55 -8.49
N GLU A 199 -0.56 5.05 -9.56
CA GLU A 199 -0.24 4.65 -10.94
C GLU A 199 0.87 5.50 -11.57
N GLY A 200 1.52 4.96 -12.61
CA GLY A 200 2.58 5.68 -13.36
C GLY A 200 4.03 5.32 -12.96
N GLY A 201 4.22 4.28 -12.14
CA GLY A 201 5.54 3.77 -11.78
C GLY A 201 5.52 2.36 -11.17
N GLY A 202 6.69 1.84 -10.75
CA GLY A 202 6.83 0.55 -10.05
C GLY A 202 6.77 0.65 -8.53
N LEU A 203 6.46 -0.43 -7.81
CA LEU A 203 6.36 -0.43 -6.34
C LEU A 203 7.58 0.27 -5.70
N VAL A 204 7.33 1.19 -4.76
CA VAL A 204 8.36 1.90 -4.00
C VAL A 204 8.27 1.57 -2.53
N LEU A 205 9.43 1.40 -1.88
CA LEU A 205 9.60 1.21 -0.45
C LEU A 205 10.55 2.28 0.09
N SER A 206 10.08 3.08 1.04
CA SER A 206 10.90 3.97 1.87
C SER A 206 10.99 3.41 3.29
N VAL A 207 12.15 3.59 3.93
CA VAL A 207 12.40 3.11 5.29
C VAL A 207 12.72 4.28 6.18
N GLY A 208 11.90 4.47 7.21
CA GLY A 208 12.09 5.53 8.19
C GLY A 208 12.34 4.99 9.60
N ILE A 209 13.21 5.65 10.33
CA ILE A 209 13.56 5.29 11.71
C ILE A 209 13.26 6.45 12.66
N SER A 210 12.30 6.25 13.57
CA SER A 210 12.08 7.16 14.70
C SER A 210 12.85 6.65 15.93
N LYS A 211 13.85 7.41 16.40
CA LYS A 211 14.70 6.98 17.53
C LYS A 211 13.91 6.86 18.83
N LYS A 212 13.01 7.81 19.08
CA LYS A 212 12.13 7.83 20.26
C LYS A 212 10.96 6.85 20.10
N GLY A 213 10.51 6.65 18.87
CA GLY A 213 9.30 5.90 18.57
C GLY A 213 8.06 6.77 18.67
N VAL A 214 6.99 6.34 18.01
CA VAL A 214 5.73 7.06 17.88
C VAL A 214 4.57 6.13 18.16
N GLN A 215 3.51 6.65 18.80
CA GLN A 215 2.27 5.90 18.98
C GLN A 215 1.62 5.68 17.62
N PHE A 216 1.50 4.41 17.22
CA PHE A 216 1.01 4.01 15.90
C PHE A 216 -0.07 2.93 16.02
N ASP A 217 -0.78 2.91 17.14
CA ASP A 217 -1.88 1.99 17.45
C ASP A 217 -1.51 0.50 17.25
N ALA A 218 -0.30 0.13 17.64
CA ALA A 218 0.12 -1.26 17.71
C ALA A 218 -0.74 -2.03 18.73
N THR A 219 -1.05 -3.30 18.43
CA THR A 219 -1.85 -4.18 19.30
C THR A 219 -1.21 -4.40 20.66
N ASP A 220 0.12 -4.46 20.71
CA ASP A 220 0.89 -4.62 21.94
C ASP A 220 1.08 -3.31 22.73
N GLY A 221 0.50 -2.21 22.24
CA GLY A 221 0.60 -0.87 22.83
C GLY A 221 2.00 -0.24 22.74
N LYS A 222 2.97 -0.88 22.07
CA LYS A 222 4.33 -0.36 21.98
C LYS A 222 4.43 0.72 20.90
N LEU A 223 5.43 1.59 21.07
CA LEU A 223 5.77 2.59 20.08
C LEU A 223 6.43 1.95 18.86
N SER A 224 6.01 2.38 17.68
CA SER A 224 6.67 2.02 16.42
C SER A 224 7.89 2.88 16.20
N LYS A 225 9.01 2.24 15.85
CA LYS A 225 10.31 2.88 15.59
C LYS A 225 10.80 2.69 14.16
N ILE A 226 10.34 1.64 13.48
CA ILE A 226 10.77 1.27 12.13
C ILE A 226 9.55 1.32 11.22
N PHE A 227 9.60 2.13 10.18
CA PHE A 227 8.49 2.35 9.26
C PHE A 227 8.89 1.91 7.86
N PHE A 228 8.24 0.88 7.31
CA PHE A 228 8.40 0.41 5.95
C PHE A 228 7.25 0.97 5.09
N TYR A 229 7.40 2.19 4.60
CA TYR A 229 6.37 2.87 3.83
C TYR A 229 6.37 2.36 2.38
N MET A 230 5.24 1.80 1.91
CA MET A 230 5.10 1.31 0.54
C MET A 230 4.11 2.11 -0.32
N VAL A 231 4.50 2.43 -1.55
CA VAL A 231 3.62 2.99 -2.60
C VAL A 231 3.47 1.96 -3.71
N ILE A 232 2.24 1.49 -3.91
CA ILE A 232 1.95 0.26 -4.66
C ILE A 232 1.03 0.59 -5.85
N PRO A 233 1.47 0.42 -7.11
CA PRO A 233 0.55 0.43 -8.24
C PRO A 233 -0.33 -0.83 -8.22
N THR A 234 -1.56 -0.77 -8.72
CA THR A 234 -2.48 -1.92 -8.73
C THR A 234 -1.86 -3.16 -9.38
N ALA A 235 -1.09 -2.99 -10.46
CA ALA A 235 -0.42 -4.09 -11.14
C ALA A 235 0.59 -4.86 -10.27
N ALA A 236 1.12 -4.22 -9.21
CA ALA A 236 2.07 -4.82 -8.27
C ALA A 236 1.42 -5.34 -6.98
N SER A 237 0.08 -5.31 -6.88
CA SER A 237 -0.64 -5.69 -5.65
C SER A 237 -0.44 -7.17 -5.24
N ALA A 238 -0.10 -8.07 -6.15
CA ALA A 238 0.27 -9.44 -5.76
C ALA A 238 1.69 -9.53 -5.18
N PHE A 239 2.59 -8.64 -5.62
CA PHE A 239 4.00 -8.68 -5.23
C PHE A 239 4.23 -8.06 -3.85
N TYR A 240 3.48 -7.01 -3.48
CA TYR A 240 3.73 -6.31 -2.21
C TYR A 240 3.54 -7.22 -0.98
N LEU A 241 2.60 -8.17 -0.99
CA LEU A 241 2.41 -9.10 0.14
C LEU A 241 3.64 -10.00 0.33
N LYS A 242 4.26 -10.44 -0.77
CA LYS A 242 5.53 -11.19 -0.71
C LYS A 242 6.65 -10.33 -0.15
N LEU A 243 6.71 -9.06 -0.56
CA LEU A 243 7.67 -8.10 -0.03
C LEU A 243 7.48 -7.89 1.48
N LEU A 244 6.26 -7.63 1.93
CA LEU A 244 5.90 -7.45 3.34
C LEU A 244 6.24 -8.68 4.17
N SER A 245 5.90 -9.88 3.71
CA SER A 245 6.26 -11.13 4.38
C SER A 245 7.79 -11.31 4.44
N GLY A 246 8.50 -11.01 3.35
CA GLY A 246 9.95 -11.06 3.30
C GLY A 246 10.62 -10.09 4.29
N LEU A 247 10.11 -8.86 4.39
CA LEU A 247 10.56 -7.85 5.35
C LEU A 247 10.28 -8.29 6.80
N THR A 248 9.07 -8.76 7.08
CA THR A 248 8.70 -9.27 8.42
C THR A 248 9.63 -10.41 8.83
N LYS A 249 9.88 -11.37 7.93
CA LYS A 249 10.81 -12.48 8.18
C LYS A 249 12.23 -11.99 8.41
N SER A 250 12.73 -11.08 7.58
CA SER A 250 14.08 -10.50 7.71
C SER A 250 14.31 -9.76 9.02
N PHE A 251 13.28 -9.09 9.55
CA PHE A 251 13.37 -8.28 10.77
C PHE A 251 12.62 -8.89 11.95
N SER A 252 12.46 -10.22 11.94
CA SER A 252 11.83 -11.00 13.00
C SER A 252 12.71 -11.11 14.26
N THR A 253 14.04 -11.04 14.12
CA THR A 253 14.96 -11.08 15.26
C THR A 253 15.28 -9.68 15.77
N LYS A 254 15.56 -9.58 17.08
CA LYS A 254 15.92 -8.31 17.72
C LYS A 254 17.23 -7.76 17.14
N GLU A 255 18.18 -8.63 16.87
CA GLU A 255 19.50 -8.28 16.33
C GLU A 255 19.37 -7.60 14.97
N ALA A 256 18.50 -8.11 14.09
CA ALA A 256 18.27 -7.52 12.78
C ALA A 256 17.63 -6.12 12.88
N ARG A 257 16.68 -5.93 13.79
CA ARG A 257 16.06 -4.62 14.06
C ARG A 257 17.03 -3.64 14.69
N ASP A 258 17.85 -4.09 15.64
CA ASP A 258 18.86 -3.26 16.30
C ASP A 258 19.89 -2.69 15.30
N LEU A 259 20.21 -3.43 14.23
CA LEU A 259 21.04 -2.89 13.15
C LEU A 259 20.39 -1.66 12.51
N LEU A 260 19.11 -1.74 12.10
CA LEU A 260 18.39 -0.60 11.54
C LEU A 260 18.33 0.59 12.51
N LEU A 261 18.04 0.32 13.78
CA LEU A 261 17.92 1.37 14.81
C LEU A 261 19.24 2.10 15.08
N LYS A 262 20.38 1.43 14.89
CA LYS A 262 21.72 2.01 15.08
C LYS A 262 22.23 2.79 13.87
N ALA A 263 21.63 2.62 12.70
CA ALA A 263 22.04 3.31 11.48
C ALA A 263 22.02 4.84 11.67
N LYS A 264 23.07 5.50 11.20
CA LYS A 264 23.29 6.95 11.34
C LYS A 264 23.19 7.71 10.01
N SER A 265 23.26 7.02 8.88
CA SER A 265 23.13 7.63 7.56
C SER A 265 22.20 6.83 6.64
N PRO A 266 21.66 7.46 5.57
CA PRO A 266 20.89 6.77 4.55
C PRO A 266 21.64 5.57 3.93
N GLU A 267 22.94 5.71 3.69
CA GLU A 267 23.79 4.67 3.08
C GLU A 267 24.03 3.49 4.02
N GLU A 268 24.20 3.75 5.32
CA GLU A 268 24.33 2.70 6.33
C GLU A 268 23.03 1.90 6.45
N LEU A 269 21.90 2.61 6.54
CA LEU A 269 20.58 2.00 6.60
C LEU A 269 20.31 1.18 5.33
N TRP A 270 20.67 1.70 4.17
CA TRP A 270 20.59 0.99 2.88
C TRP A 270 21.40 -0.30 2.86
N LYS A 271 22.67 -0.25 3.28
CA LYS A 271 23.54 -1.44 3.35
C LYS A 271 22.95 -2.52 4.26
N ILE A 272 22.38 -2.13 5.40
CA ILE A 272 21.71 -3.05 6.33
C ILE A 272 20.49 -3.68 5.66
N MET A 273 19.66 -2.89 4.98
CA MET A 273 18.50 -3.37 4.23
C MET A 273 18.92 -4.44 3.21
N VAL A 274 19.81 -4.09 2.29
CA VAL A 274 20.29 -5.00 1.23
C VAL A 274 20.88 -6.29 1.82
N LYS A 275 21.71 -6.19 2.85
CA LYS A 275 22.35 -7.36 3.49
C LYS A 275 21.34 -8.26 4.18
N THR A 276 20.44 -7.68 4.97
CA THR A 276 19.50 -8.42 5.82
C THR A 276 18.38 -9.06 5.00
N THR A 277 18.00 -8.46 3.88
CA THR A 277 16.92 -8.99 3.03
C THR A 277 17.38 -9.91 1.91
N LYS A 278 18.69 -10.07 1.70
CA LYS A 278 19.26 -10.87 0.59
C LYS A 278 18.69 -12.29 0.46
N LYS A 279 18.32 -12.92 1.58
CA LYS A 279 17.81 -14.32 1.61
C LYS A 279 16.29 -14.43 1.50
N THR A 280 15.55 -13.35 1.74
CA THR A 280 14.08 -13.36 1.86
C THR A 280 13.41 -12.62 0.70
N ILE A 281 14.10 -11.66 0.10
CA ILE A 281 13.62 -10.85 -1.01
C ILE A 281 14.58 -11.09 -2.19
N VAL A 282 14.12 -11.88 -3.17
CA VAL A 282 14.89 -12.30 -4.35
C VAL A 282 14.31 -11.64 -5.60
#